data_AF-A0A059BYZ9-F1
#
_entry.id   AF-A0A059BYZ9-F1
#
_cell.length_a   1.000
_cell.length_b   1.000
_cell.length_c   1.000
_cell.angle_alpha   90.00
_cell.angle_beta   90.00
_cell.angle_gamma   90.00
#
_symmetry.space_group_name_H-M   'P 1'
#
loop_
_entity.id
_entity.type
_entity.pdbx_description
1 polymer ?
#
loop_
_entity_poly.entity_id
_entity_poly.type
_entity_poly.pdbx_seq_one_letter_code
_entity_poly.pdbx_strand_id
1 'polypeptide(L)'
;MSQGRGSASRVATAAAVAVALIYLFAQAEYARAATYTVGGSGGWTLNVASWPKGKRFRAGDTLIFKYDRTLHNVVALNKGGYDSCRTPGGAKVYSSGNDQIKLVKGPNYFICNFPGHCESAMKIAVNAA
;
A
#
# COMPACT_ATOMS: atom_id res chain seq x y z
N MET A 1 3.52 58.46 -32.11
CA MET A 1 4.31 57.68 -31.15
C MET A 1 3.53 56.42 -30.79
N SER A 2 3.92 55.27 -31.35
CA SER A 2 3.30 53.95 -31.13
C SER A 2 4.28 53.04 -30.40
N GLN A 3 4.34 53.13 -29.07
CA GLN A 3 5.13 52.21 -28.25
C GLN A 3 4.36 51.85 -26.98
N GLY A 4 4.38 50.56 -26.60
CA GLY A 4 3.97 50.11 -25.27
C GLY A 4 3.29 48.74 -25.20
N ARG A 5 2.53 48.33 -26.23
CA ARG A 5 1.68 47.13 -26.15
C ARG A 5 2.42 45.79 -26.23
N GLY A 6 3.64 45.78 -26.79
CA GLY A 6 4.42 44.56 -27.02
C GLY A 6 5.06 43.96 -25.78
N SER A 7 5.66 44.78 -24.90
CA SER A 7 6.33 44.29 -23.69
C SER A 7 5.35 43.85 -22.61
N ALA A 8 4.26 44.60 -22.40
CA ALA A 8 3.22 44.24 -21.44
C ALA A 8 2.54 42.91 -21.78
N SER A 9 2.26 42.66 -23.08
CA SER A 9 1.65 41.40 -23.53
C SER A 9 2.56 40.18 -23.30
N ARG A 10 3.88 40.33 -23.53
CA ARG A 10 4.89 39.27 -23.31
C ARG A 10 5.10 38.96 -21.82
N VAL A 11 5.12 39.98 -20.97
CA VAL A 11 5.23 39.82 -19.51
C VAL A 11 3.97 39.15 -18.94
N ALA A 12 2.78 39.55 -19.42
CA ALA A 12 1.52 38.92 -19.02
C ALA A 12 1.44 37.44 -19.43
N THR A 13 1.93 37.07 -20.63
CA THR A 13 2.00 35.65 -21.05
C THR A 13 3.02 34.86 -20.23
N ALA A 14 4.20 35.41 -19.97
CA ALA A 14 5.21 34.75 -19.13
C ALA A 14 4.72 34.50 -17.70
N ALA A 15 4.03 35.48 -17.11
CA ALA A 15 3.42 35.35 -15.78
C ALA A 15 2.31 34.29 -15.75
N ALA A 16 1.44 34.25 -16.77
CA ALA A 16 0.40 33.24 -16.88
C ALA A 16 0.96 31.81 -17.02
N VAL A 17 2.03 31.64 -17.83
CA VAL A 17 2.72 30.34 -17.97
C VAL A 17 3.38 29.93 -16.65
N ALA A 18 4.03 30.85 -15.93
CA ALA A 18 4.62 30.56 -14.63
C ALA A 18 3.57 30.13 -13.58
N VAL A 19 2.42 30.80 -13.53
CA VAL A 19 1.30 30.42 -12.65
C VAL A 19 0.75 29.04 -13.01
N ALA A 20 0.59 28.73 -14.30
CA ALA A 20 0.15 27.42 -14.76
C ALA A 20 1.14 26.31 -14.37
N LEU A 21 2.44 26.55 -14.51
CA LEU A 21 3.48 25.60 -14.10
C LEU A 21 3.48 25.39 -12.59
N ILE A 22 3.38 26.46 -11.79
CA ILE A 22 3.28 26.36 -10.32
C ILE A 22 2.04 25.55 -9.92
N TYR A 23 0.90 25.76 -10.60
CA TYR A 23 -0.30 24.98 -10.35
C TYR A 23 -0.09 23.49 -10.67
N LEU A 24 0.54 23.16 -11.80
CA LEU A 24 0.86 21.78 -12.18
C LEU A 24 1.83 21.11 -11.19
N PHE A 25 2.87 21.82 -10.74
CA PHE A 25 3.80 21.31 -9.72
C PHE A 25 3.14 21.20 -8.34
N ALA A 26 2.18 22.06 -8.00
CA ALA A 26 1.41 21.95 -6.76
C ALA A 26 0.48 20.73 -6.76
N GLN A 27 0.06 20.23 -7.93
CA GLN A 27 -0.65 18.94 -8.07
C GLN A 27 0.30 17.73 -8.08
N ALA A 28 1.62 17.93 -8.02
CA ALA A 28 2.57 16.83 -7.96
C ALA A 28 2.52 16.19 -6.56
N GLU A 29 1.68 15.15 -6.44
CA GLU A 29 1.66 14.27 -5.28
C GLU A 29 3.04 13.65 -5.08
N TYR A 30 3.73 14.04 -4.00
CA TYR A 30 4.96 13.37 -3.58
C TYR A 30 4.65 11.92 -3.21
N ALA A 31 5.06 10.97 -4.07
CA ALA A 31 4.89 9.55 -3.83
C ALA A 31 5.86 9.07 -2.73
N ARG A 32 5.49 9.29 -1.46
CA ARG A 32 6.14 8.60 -0.33
C ARG A 32 5.46 7.24 -0.12
N ALA A 33 6.27 6.19 0.02
CA ALA A 33 5.80 4.89 0.45
C ALA A 33 5.19 5.00 1.86
N ALA A 34 3.93 4.63 2.00
CA ALA A 34 3.24 4.60 3.27
C ALA A 34 3.55 3.31 4.04
N THR A 35 3.31 3.33 5.35
CA THR A 35 3.46 2.18 6.23
C THR A 35 2.15 1.92 6.96
N TYR A 36 1.70 0.66 6.96
CA TYR A 36 0.44 0.25 7.57
C TYR A 36 0.67 -0.90 8.55
N THR A 37 0.31 -0.70 9.81
CA THR A 37 0.24 -1.80 10.79
C THR A 37 -1.04 -2.59 10.57
N VAL A 38 -0.89 -3.85 10.16
CA VAL A 38 -2.03 -4.76 9.92
C VAL A 38 -2.78 -4.99 11.23
N GLY A 39 -4.10 -4.84 11.20
CA GLY A 39 -4.98 -4.93 12.38
C GLY A 39 -4.90 -3.74 13.35
N GLY A 40 -4.07 -2.73 13.09
CA GLY A 40 -3.92 -1.57 13.98
C GLY A 40 -3.35 -1.95 15.34
N SER A 41 -3.99 -1.54 16.44
CA SER A 41 -3.58 -1.88 17.80
C SER A 41 -3.76 -3.36 18.14
N GLY A 42 -4.68 -4.06 17.47
CA GLY A 42 -4.91 -5.50 17.66
C GLY A 42 -3.86 -6.39 16.99
N GLY A 43 -3.07 -5.84 16.05
CA GLY A 43 -2.02 -6.57 15.35
C GLY A 43 -2.54 -7.64 14.38
N TRP A 44 -1.63 -8.53 13.99
CA TRP A 44 -1.93 -9.68 13.14
C TRP A 44 -2.54 -10.80 13.99
N THR A 45 -3.86 -10.94 13.91
CA THR A 45 -4.66 -11.85 14.73
C THR A 45 -5.87 -12.40 13.95
N LEU A 46 -6.67 -13.27 14.56
CA LEU A 46 -7.89 -13.83 13.99
C LEU A 46 -8.90 -12.73 13.61
N ASN A 47 -9.81 -13.04 12.67
CA ASN A 47 -10.86 -12.12 12.22
C ASN A 47 -10.39 -10.76 11.65
N VAL A 48 -9.15 -10.67 11.18
CA VAL A 48 -8.54 -9.43 10.65
C VAL A 48 -8.88 -9.16 9.17
N ALA A 49 -9.61 -10.06 8.50
CA ALA A 49 -9.86 -9.99 7.05
C ALA A 49 -10.54 -8.71 6.56
N SER A 50 -11.29 -8.00 7.42
CA SER A 50 -11.94 -6.73 7.08
C SER A 50 -11.01 -5.52 7.16
N TRP A 51 -9.84 -5.65 7.81
CA TRP A 51 -8.90 -4.55 8.05
C TRP A 51 -8.50 -3.77 6.79
N PRO A 52 -8.30 -4.38 5.59
CA PRO A 52 -7.99 -3.62 4.38
C PRO A 52 -9.10 -2.64 3.93
N LYS A 53 -10.35 -2.80 4.37
CA LYS A 53 -11.49 -2.00 3.91
C LYS A 53 -11.25 -0.50 4.15
N GLY A 54 -11.52 0.29 3.11
CA GLY A 54 -11.38 1.76 3.13
C GLY A 54 -9.94 2.27 3.00
N LYS A 55 -8.94 1.40 2.89
CA LYS A 55 -7.54 1.79 2.69
C LYS A 55 -7.18 1.81 1.21
N ARG A 56 -6.27 2.71 0.84
CA ARG A 56 -5.72 2.82 -0.51
C ARG A 56 -4.24 2.48 -0.44
N PHE A 57 -3.85 1.34 -1.01
CA PHE A 57 -2.46 0.89 -1.04
C PHE A 57 -1.82 1.26 -2.38
N ARG A 58 -0.52 1.52 -2.36
CA ARG A 58 0.32 1.78 -3.54
C ARG A 58 1.48 0.80 -3.57
N ALA A 59 1.97 0.50 -4.77
CA ALA A 59 3.20 -0.28 -4.91
C ALA A 59 4.35 0.39 -4.14
N GLY A 60 5.09 -0.38 -3.36
CA GLY A 60 6.17 0.11 -2.50
C GLY A 60 5.77 0.46 -1.07
N ASP A 61 4.47 0.59 -0.76
CA ASP A 61 3.99 0.70 0.62
C ASP A 61 4.41 -0.53 1.44
N THR A 62 4.56 -0.37 2.75
CA THR A 62 4.98 -1.43 3.66
C THR A 62 3.84 -1.84 4.59
N LEU A 63 3.57 -3.14 4.67
CA LEU A 63 2.73 -3.73 5.71
C LEU A 63 3.60 -4.21 6.87
N ILE A 64 3.25 -3.79 8.09
CA ILE A 64 3.86 -4.29 9.33
C ILE A 64 2.91 -5.30 9.97
N PHE A 65 3.38 -6.53 10.13
CA PHE A 65 2.69 -7.60 10.82
C PHE A 65 3.30 -7.80 12.21
N LYS A 66 2.55 -7.40 13.25
CA LYS A 66 2.95 -7.59 14.65
C LYS A 66 2.15 -8.73 15.27
N TYR A 67 2.83 -9.72 15.84
CA TYR A 67 2.21 -10.91 16.43
C TYR A 67 3.17 -11.67 17.35
N ASP A 68 2.62 -12.53 18.21
CA ASP A 68 3.42 -13.52 18.92
C ASP A 68 3.88 -14.62 17.95
N ARG A 69 5.18 -14.65 17.66
CA ARG A 69 5.79 -15.60 16.70
C ARG A 69 5.71 -17.06 17.11
N THR A 70 5.34 -17.36 18.36
CA THR A 70 5.09 -18.74 18.82
C THR A 70 3.68 -19.21 18.45
N LEU A 71 2.76 -18.28 18.20
CA LEU A 71 1.36 -18.57 17.91
C LEU A 71 1.00 -18.34 16.44
N HIS A 72 1.73 -17.47 15.75
CA HIS A 72 1.37 -16.99 14.42
C HIS A 72 2.60 -16.86 13.50
N ASN A 73 2.32 -16.79 12.21
CA ASN A 73 3.27 -16.41 11.17
C ASN A 73 2.56 -15.62 10.05
N VAL A 74 3.32 -15.21 9.04
CA VAL A 74 2.78 -14.60 7.83
C VAL A 74 3.28 -15.37 6.62
N VAL A 75 2.37 -15.76 5.75
CA VAL A 75 2.68 -16.42 4.47
C VAL A 75 2.22 -15.54 3.34
N ALA A 76 3.15 -15.08 2.51
CA ALA A 76 2.86 -14.39 1.26
C ALA A 76 2.67 -15.41 0.14
N LEU A 77 1.51 -15.39 -0.52
CA LEU A 77 1.12 -16.41 -1.48
C LEU A 77 0.22 -15.85 -2.60
N ASN A 78 -0.22 -16.73 -3.51
CA ASN A 78 -1.09 -16.39 -4.63
C ASN A 78 -2.59 -16.46 -4.27
N LYS A 79 -3.47 -16.01 -5.17
CA LYS A 79 -4.92 -16.04 -4.93
C LYS A 79 -5.45 -17.44 -4.58
N GLY A 80 -4.97 -18.49 -5.25
CA GLY A 80 -5.42 -19.86 -4.99
C GLY A 80 -5.10 -20.35 -3.58
N GLY A 81 -3.88 -20.08 -3.10
CA GLY A 81 -3.48 -20.39 -1.72
C GLY A 81 -4.26 -19.58 -0.69
N TYR A 82 -4.60 -18.33 -1.03
CA TYR A 82 -5.43 -17.47 -0.19
C TYR A 82 -6.83 -18.05 -0.08
N ASP A 83 -7.50 -18.31 -1.20
CA ASP A 83 -8.88 -18.79 -1.24
C ASP A 83 -9.02 -20.15 -0.54
N SER A 84 -8.06 -21.05 -0.75
CA SER A 84 -8.07 -22.40 -0.19
C SER A 84 -7.45 -22.54 1.20
N CYS A 85 -6.87 -21.46 1.76
CA CYS A 85 -6.08 -21.51 3.00
C CYS A 85 -4.93 -22.54 2.97
N ARG A 86 -4.35 -22.78 1.79
CA ARG A 86 -3.22 -23.70 1.61
C ARG A 86 -1.97 -22.94 1.22
N THR A 87 -0.84 -23.31 1.84
CA THR A 87 0.47 -22.77 1.47
C THR A 87 1.01 -23.56 0.28
N PRO A 88 1.08 -22.97 -0.94
CA PRO A 88 1.70 -23.64 -2.08
C PRO A 88 3.22 -23.76 -1.89
N GLY A 89 3.84 -24.70 -2.60
CA GLY A 89 5.30 -24.81 -2.64
C GLY A 89 5.94 -23.50 -3.12
N GLY A 90 7.02 -23.09 -2.46
CA GLY A 90 7.74 -21.85 -2.77
C GLY A 90 7.10 -20.56 -2.23
N ALA A 91 5.97 -20.64 -1.51
CA ALA A 91 5.42 -19.48 -0.80
C ALA A 91 6.42 -18.97 0.24
N LYS A 92 6.47 -17.65 0.42
CA LYS A 92 7.39 -17.04 1.37
C LYS A 92 6.76 -16.98 2.74
N VAL A 93 7.41 -17.61 3.71
CA VAL A 93 7.01 -17.64 5.13
C VAL A 93 7.87 -16.65 5.91
N TYR A 94 7.21 -15.86 6.75
CA TYR A 94 7.83 -14.91 7.66
C TYR A 94 7.41 -15.24 9.10
N SER A 95 8.34 -15.15 10.03
CA SER A 95 8.17 -15.64 11.40
C SER A 95 8.86 -14.77 12.45
N SER A 96 9.11 -13.49 12.15
CA SER A 96 9.79 -12.60 13.11
C SER A 96 8.84 -12.01 14.16
N GLY A 97 7.52 -12.08 14.00
CA GLY A 97 6.58 -11.39 14.90
C GLY A 97 6.54 -9.86 14.75
N ASN A 98 7.38 -9.30 13.86
CA ASN A 98 7.35 -7.89 13.45
C ASN A 98 7.79 -7.77 11.98
N ASP A 99 7.15 -8.55 11.11
CA ASP A 99 7.55 -8.61 9.70
C ASP A 99 7.15 -7.35 8.95
N GLN A 100 8.06 -6.86 8.13
CA GLN A 100 7.84 -5.69 7.27
C GLN A 100 7.89 -6.15 5.82
N ILE A 101 6.75 -6.07 5.12
CA ILE A 101 6.59 -6.59 3.77
C ILE A 101 6.19 -5.45 2.84
N LYS A 102 7.03 -5.17 1.84
CA LYS A 102 6.71 -4.21 0.78
C LYS A 102 5.67 -4.80 -0.18
N LEU A 103 4.66 -4.02 -0.52
CA LEU A 103 3.65 -4.39 -1.49
C LEU A 103 4.19 -4.26 -2.91
N VAL A 104 3.93 -5.28 -3.73
CA VAL A 104 4.14 -5.20 -5.17
C VAL A 104 2.89 -4.64 -5.84
N LYS A 105 3.03 -4.07 -7.04
CA LYS A 105 1.89 -3.58 -7.82
C LYS A 105 0.87 -4.70 -8.07
N GLY A 106 -0.41 -4.40 -7.92
CA GLY A 106 -1.51 -5.34 -8.09
C GLY A 106 -1.87 -6.10 -6.81
N PRO A 107 -2.43 -7.32 -6.92
CA PRO A 107 -2.94 -8.06 -5.78
C PRO A 107 -1.81 -8.69 -4.96
N ASN A 108 -1.89 -8.54 -3.64
CA ASN A 108 -1.02 -9.18 -2.66
C ASN A 108 -1.90 -9.93 -1.65
N TYR A 109 -1.51 -11.16 -1.30
CA TYR A 109 -2.28 -12.02 -0.41
C TYR A 109 -1.42 -12.55 0.73
N PHE A 110 -1.97 -12.50 1.94
CA PHE A 110 -1.29 -12.94 3.16
C PHE A 110 -2.21 -13.78 4.02
N ILE A 111 -1.69 -14.88 4.58
CA ILE A 111 -2.39 -15.74 5.55
C ILE A 111 -1.49 -16.06 6.74
N CYS A 112 -2.07 -16.53 7.83
CA CYS A 112 -1.37 -17.32 8.83
C CYS A 112 -1.69 -18.79 8.53
N ASN A 113 -0.67 -19.65 8.42
CA ASN A 113 -0.88 -21.05 8.05
C ASN A 113 -0.86 -22.01 9.27
N PHE A 114 -0.89 -21.47 10.48
CA PHE A 114 -1.15 -22.27 11.68
C PHE A 114 -2.53 -22.91 11.56
N PRO A 115 -2.71 -24.18 12.00
CA PRO A 115 -3.95 -24.93 11.80
C PRO A 115 -5.20 -24.15 12.24
N GLY A 116 -6.15 -23.94 11.32
CA GLY A 116 -7.42 -23.26 11.59
C GLY A 116 -7.38 -21.73 11.61
N HIS A 117 -6.20 -21.10 11.56
CA HIS A 117 -6.08 -19.65 11.68
C HIS A 117 -6.56 -18.92 10.41
N CYS A 118 -6.16 -19.41 9.23
CA CYS A 118 -6.60 -18.83 7.97
C CYS A 118 -8.13 -18.94 7.80
N GLU A 119 -8.69 -20.10 8.17
CA GLU A 119 -10.14 -20.37 8.16
C GLU A 119 -10.88 -19.47 9.14
N SER A 120 -10.25 -19.16 10.28
CA SER A 120 -10.70 -18.18 11.28
C SER A 120 -10.39 -16.73 10.87
N ALA A 121 -10.37 -16.45 9.56
CA ALA A 121 -10.18 -15.14 8.96
C ALA A 121 -8.88 -14.40 9.34
N MET A 122 -7.81 -15.14 9.69
CA MET A 122 -6.45 -14.60 9.82
C MET A 122 -5.76 -14.54 8.44
N LYS A 123 -6.34 -13.73 7.56
CA LYS A 123 -5.95 -13.58 6.16
C LYS A 123 -6.32 -12.18 5.68
N ILE A 124 -5.51 -11.58 4.80
CA ILE A 124 -5.86 -10.33 4.12
C ILE A 124 -5.51 -10.39 2.63
N ALA A 125 -6.34 -9.72 1.82
CA ALA A 125 -6.06 -9.43 0.43
C ALA A 125 -5.99 -7.91 0.26
N VAL A 126 -4.93 -7.42 -0.36
CA VAL A 126 -4.75 -6.00 -0.65
C VAL A 126 -4.43 -5.81 -2.13
N ASN A 127 -4.97 -4.76 -2.74
CA ASN A 127 -4.62 -4.37 -4.10
C ASN A 127 -3.86 -3.05 -4.06
N ALA A 128 -2.61 -3.08 -4.48
CA ALA A 128 -1.74 -1.91 -4.56
C ALA A 128 -1.79 -1.32 -5.97
N ALA A 129 -2.13 -0.02 -6.07
CA ALA A 129 -2.15 0.71 -7.34
C ALA A 129 -0.73 0.90 -7.91
#